data_AF-A0A971LDB2-F1
#
_entry.id   AF-A0A971LDB2-F1
#
_cell.length_a   1.000
_cell.length_b   1.000
_cell.length_c   1.000
_cell.angle_alpha   90.00
_cell.angle_beta   90.00
_cell.angle_gamma   90.00
#
_symmetry.space_group_name_H-M   'P 1'
#
loop_
_entity.id
_entity.type
_entity.pdbx_description
1 polymer ?
#
loop_
_entity_poly.entity_id
_entity_poly.type
_entity_poly.pdbx_seq_one_letter_code
_entity_poly.pdbx_strand_id
1 'polypeptide(L)'
;MSAVNHVNNYTHKKNSILRRIFRRIFTINSLQKRLLVPILLTSLLLGLTTVYNVMSINSIVNKINETYQSNADLYELGQTIARVEEHTESYLSTRSSTSLENYYKQREELVRSMELLDKRIVDSETVMLERNISSMIVSWLDETEMAISAKRGRDIEQYINHFTEARTIYGYINDYIG
;
A
#
# COMPACT_ATOMS: atom_id res chain seq x y z
N MET A 1 -37.68 -12.36 32.92
CA MET A 1 -37.17 -13.72 33.20
C MET A 1 -37.22 -14.70 32.01
N SER A 2 -37.41 -14.24 30.76
CA SER A 2 -37.66 -15.15 29.60
C SER A 2 -36.45 -15.33 28.66
N ALA A 3 -35.58 -14.32 28.53
CA ALA A 3 -34.42 -14.38 27.62
C ALA A 3 -33.28 -15.29 28.10
N VAL A 4 -33.11 -15.46 29.42
CA VAL A 4 -32.04 -16.30 30.02
C VAL A 4 -32.30 -17.80 29.81
N ASN A 5 -33.57 -18.22 29.81
CA ASN A 5 -33.95 -19.62 29.57
C ASN A 5 -33.76 -20.06 28.12
N HIS A 6 -33.89 -19.13 27.16
CA HIS A 6 -33.70 -19.43 25.76
C HIS A 6 -32.22 -19.70 25.43
N VAL A 7 -31.28 -18.93 26.00
CA VAL A 7 -29.83 -19.10 25.80
C VAL A 7 -29.32 -20.40 26.45
N ASN A 8 -29.82 -20.75 27.64
CA ASN A 8 -29.46 -22.00 28.33
C ASN A 8 -29.89 -23.27 27.57
N ASN A 9 -31.00 -23.21 26.82
CA ASN A 9 -31.45 -24.35 26.01
C ASN A 9 -30.54 -24.61 24.80
N TYR A 10 -29.96 -23.58 24.18
CA TYR A 10 -29.02 -23.76 23.06
C TYR A 10 -27.68 -24.35 23.49
N THR A 11 -27.13 -23.89 24.62
CA THR A 11 -25.88 -24.43 25.19
C THR A 11 -26.05 -25.88 25.63
N HIS A 12 -27.17 -26.22 26.27
CA HIS A 12 -27.48 -27.60 26.68
C HIS A 12 -27.69 -28.54 25.49
N LYS A 13 -28.36 -28.08 24.42
CA LYS A 13 -28.60 -28.86 23.19
C LYS A 13 -27.30 -29.13 22.42
N LYS A 14 -26.42 -28.14 22.25
CA LYS A 14 -25.09 -28.31 21.62
C LYS A 14 -24.24 -29.34 22.37
N ASN A 15 -24.22 -29.27 23.69
CA ASN A 15 -23.50 -30.23 24.55
C ASN A 15 -24.07 -31.65 24.46
N SER A 16 -25.39 -31.79 24.32
CA SER A 16 -26.05 -33.10 24.14
C SER A 16 -25.71 -33.77 22.79
N ILE A 17 -25.55 -32.98 21.72
CA ILE A 17 -25.20 -33.48 20.38
C ILE A 17 -23.74 -33.93 20.36
N LEU A 18 -22.83 -33.12 20.90
CA LEU A 18 -21.42 -33.48 21.05
C LEU A 18 -21.24 -34.77 21.85
N ARG A 19 -21.97 -34.93 22.97
CA ARG A 19 -21.96 -36.16 23.77
C ARG A 19 -22.48 -37.39 23.02
N ARG A 20 -23.51 -37.23 22.18
CA ARG A 20 -24.05 -38.33 21.35
C ARG A 20 -23.07 -38.75 20.26
N ILE A 21 -22.39 -37.80 19.62
CA ILE A 21 -21.35 -38.07 18.62
C ILE A 21 -20.17 -38.80 19.28
N PHE A 22 -19.70 -38.31 20.43
CA PHE A 22 -18.58 -38.90 21.16
C PHE A 22 -18.87 -40.34 21.61
N ARG A 23 -20.08 -40.59 22.14
CA ARG A 23 -20.52 -41.95 22.50
C ARG A 23 -20.58 -42.87 21.29
N ARG A 24 -21.12 -42.41 20.16
CA ARG A 24 -21.16 -43.20 18.92
C ARG A 24 -19.79 -43.57 18.40
N ILE A 25 -18.80 -42.67 18.51
CA ILE A 25 -17.39 -42.93 18.14
C ILE A 25 -16.77 -44.03 19.02
N PHE A 26 -17.12 -44.06 20.31
CA PHE A 26 -16.61 -45.09 21.22
C PHE A 26 -17.24 -46.48 20.97
N THR A 27 -18.50 -46.53 20.55
CA THR A 27 -19.28 -47.78 20.34
C THR A 27 -19.10 -48.44 18.97
N ILE A 28 -18.22 -47.96 18.09
CA ILE A 28 -18.03 -48.52 16.74
C ILE A 28 -17.29 -49.88 16.81
N ASN A 29 -17.68 -50.85 15.97
CA ASN A 29 -17.04 -52.17 15.86
C ASN A 29 -15.61 -52.11 15.29
N SER A 30 -14.77 -53.11 15.57
CA SER A 30 -13.31 -53.12 15.27
C SER A 30 -12.97 -52.92 13.78
N LEU A 31 -13.72 -53.53 12.87
CA LEU A 31 -13.55 -53.37 11.41
C LEU A 31 -13.86 -51.95 10.93
N GLN A 32 -14.94 -51.36 11.45
CA GLN A 32 -15.38 -50.00 11.08
C GLN A 32 -14.43 -48.93 11.67
N LYS A 33 -13.88 -49.14 12.87
CA LYS A 33 -12.84 -48.26 13.45
C LYS A 33 -11.57 -48.22 12.59
N ARG A 34 -11.14 -49.37 12.05
CA ARG A 34 -9.94 -49.49 11.21
C ARG A 34 -10.01 -48.66 9.91
N LEU A 35 -11.22 -48.36 9.44
CA LEU A 35 -11.46 -47.55 8.24
C LEU A 35 -11.88 -46.10 8.56
N LEU A 36 -12.74 -45.88 9.55
CA LEU A 36 -13.29 -44.54 9.85
C LEU A 36 -12.32 -43.62 10.59
N VAL A 37 -11.48 -44.15 11.47
CA VAL A 37 -10.51 -43.35 12.24
C VAL A 37 -9.52 -42.60 11.33
N PRO A 38 -8.83 -43.24 10.36
CA PRO A 38 -7.92 -42.51 9.48
C PRO A 38 -8.65 -41.49 8.61
N ILE A 39 -9.87 -41.79 8.14
CA ILE A 39 -10.68 -40.86 7.33
C ILE A 39 -11.07 -39.61 8.14
N LEU A 40 -11.49 -39.79 9.40
CA LEU A 40 -11.83 -38.66 10.27
C LEU A 40 -10.58 -37.85 10.62
N LEU A 41 -9.45 -38.52 10.84
CA LEU A 41 -8.18 -37.86 11.13
C LEU A 41 -7.67 -37.05 9.94
N THR A 42 -7.66 -37.61 8.73
CA THR A 42 -7.26 -36.87 7.52
C THR A 42 -8.22 -35.73 7.22
N SER A 43 -9.54 -35.94 7.38
CA SER A 43 -10.54 -34.88 7.20
C SER A 43 -10.36 -33.74 8.21
N LEU A 44 -10.01 -34.06 9.46
CA LEU A 44 -9.71 -33.07 10.49
C LEU A 44 -8.44 -32.27 10.15
N LEU A 45 -7.38 -32.96 9.72
CA LEU A 45 -6.14 -32.32 9.29
C LEU A 45 -6.37 -31.40 8.08
N LEU A 46 -7.11 -31.87 7.08
CA LEU A 46 -7.49 -31.05 5.92
C LEU A 46 -8.29 -29.82 6.38
N GLY A 47 -9.27 -29.99 7.27
CA GLY A 47 -10.04 -28.88 7.82
C GLY A 47 -9.16 -27.84 8.53
N LEU A 48 -8.19 -28.27 9.33
CA LEU A 48 -7.23 -27.38 10.00
C LEU A 48 -6.37 -26.62 8.98
N THR A 49 -5.85 -27.32 7.96
CA THR A 49 -5.08 -26.67 6.90
C THR A 49 -5.92 -25.70 6.07
N THR A 50 -7.19 -26.01 5.79
CA THR A 50 -8.09 -25.11 5.08
C THR A 50 -8.34 -23.83 5.87
N VAL A 51 -8.61 -23.94 7.17
CA VAL A 51 -8.80 -22.76 8.03
C VAL A 51 -7.53 -21.91 8.08
N TYR A 52 -6.37 -22.53 8.26
CA TYR A 52 -5.07 -21.85 8.23
C TYR A 52 -4.84 -21.15 6.88
N ASN A 53 -5.12 -21.83 5.77
CA ASN A 53 -4.95 -21.28 4.42
C ASN A 53 -5.86 -20.07 4.19
N VAL A 54 -7.13 -20.11 4.62
CA VAL A 54 -8.04 -18.97 4.49
C VAL A 54 -7.54 -17.76 5.30
N MET A 55 -7.04 -17.98 6.53
CA MET A 55 -6.44 -16.91 7.33
C MET A 55 -5.19 -16.32 6.67
N SER A 56 -4.32 -17.19 6.15
CA SER A 56 -3.11 -16.78 5.42
C SER A 56 -3.45 -16.03 4.14
N ILE A 57 -4.41 -16.50 3.34
CA ILE A 57 -4.86 -15.84 2.12
C ILE A 57 -5.41 -14.46 2.44
N ASN A 58 -6.24 -14.30 3.48
CA ASN A 58 -6.77 -13.00 3.86
C ASN A 58 -5.65 -12.02 4.25
N SER A 59 -4.61 -12.47 4.95
CA SER A 59 -3.45 -11.63 5.27
C SER A 59 -2.62 -11.24 4.05
N ILE A 60 -2.44 -12.16 3.09
CA ILE A 60 -1.71 -11.92 1.83
C ILE A 60 -2.51 -10.97 0.93
N VAL A 61 -3.83 -11.16 0.83
CA VAL A 61 -4.72 -10.30 0.03
C VAL A 61 -4.71 -8.86 0.55
N ASN A 62 -4.71 -8.66 1.87
CA ASN A 62 -4.59 -7.32 2.45
C ASN A 62 -3.25 -6.66 2.07
N LYS A 63 -2.14 -7.40 2.17
CA LYS A 63 -0.82 -6.91 1.77
C LYS A 63 -0.74 -6.59 0.27
N ILE A 64 -1.35 -7.41 -0.58
CA ILE A 64 -1.44 -7.15 -2.04
C ILE A 64 -2.22 -5.88 -2.33
N ASN A 65 -3.37 -5.67 -1.67
CA ASN A 65 -4.17 -4.46 -1.86
C ASN A 65 -3.41 -3.19 -1.46
N GLU A 66 -2.64 -3.23 -0.37
CA GLU A 66 -1.81 -2.11 0.07
C GLU A 66 -0.69 -1.79 -0.93
N THR A 67 0.07 -2.79 -1.39
CA THR A 67 1.10 -2.59 -2.42
C THR A 67 0.51 -2.15 -3.76
N TYR A 68 -0.66 -2.65 -4.16
CA TYR A 68 -1.32 -2.23 -5.40
C TYR A 68 -1.77 -0.77 -5.35
N GLN A 69 -2.38 -0.33 -4.24
CA GLN A 69 -2.73 1.07 -4.04
C GLN A 69 -1.48 1.96 -4.00
N SER A 70 -0.45 1.56 -3.26
CA SER A 70 0.83 2.27 -3.22
C SER A 70 1.45 2.41 -4.62
N ASN A 71 1.46 1.36 -5.43
CA ASN A 71 1.97 1.42 -6.81
C ASN A 71 1.14 2.33 -7.72
N ALA A 72 -0.19 2.33 -7.58
CA ALA A 72 -1.05 3.25 -8.33
C ALA A 72 -0.82 4.70 -7.91
N ASP A 73 -0.73 4.94 -6.60
CA ASP A 73 -0.48 6.25 -6.01
C ASP A 73 0.92 6.79 -6.45
N LEU A 74 1.95 5.93 -6.47
CA LEU A 74 3.30 6.26 -6.96
C LEU A 74 3.34 6.53 -8.46
N TYR A 75 2.57 5.80 -9.26
CA TYR A 75 2.46 6.03 -10.70
C TYR A 75 1.80 7.38 -11.01
N GLU A 76 0.71 7.72 -10.32
CA GLU A 76 0.08 9.05 -10.44
C GLU A 76 1.02 10.16 -10.00
N LEU A 77 1.77 9.94 -8.91
CA LEU A 77 2.81 10.86 -8.44
C LEU A 77 3.88 11.09 -9.51
N GLY A 78 4.39 10.01 -10.12
CA GLY A 78 5.35 10.05 -11.22
C GLY A 78 4.87 10.87 -12.42
N GLN A 79 3.59 10.75 -12.80
CA GLN A 79 3.03 11.57 -13.87
C GLN A 79 3.01 13.06 -13.53
N THR A 80 2.62 13.42 -12.31
CA THR A 80 2.57 14.83 -11.89
C THR A 80 3.98 15.43 -11.79
N ILE A 81 4.96 14.67 -11.32
CA ILE A 81 6.38 15.05 -11.33
C ILE A 81 6.85 15.30 -12.78
N ALA A 82 6.54 14.40 -13.72
CA ALA A 82 6.93 14.59 -15.12
C ALA A 82 6.36 15.88 -15.72
N ARG A 83 5.13 16.29 -15.37
CA ARG A 83 4.54 17.56 -15.84
C ARG A 83 5.23 18.79 -15.24
N VAL A 84 5.61 18.74 -13.95
CA VAL A 84 6.38 19.83 -13.33
C VAL A 84 7.76 19.94 -13.98
N GLU A 85 8.43 18.82 -14.27
CA GLU A 85 9.72 18.80 -14.97
C GLU A 85 9.59 19.39 -16.38
N GLU A 86 8.58 18.97 -17.15
CA GLU A 86 8.30 19.48 -18.50
C GLU A 86 8.11 21.00 -18.51
N HIS A 87 7.32 21.54 -17.59
CA HIS A 87 7.09 22.99 -17.53
C HIS A 87 8.29 23.75 -16.99
N THR A 88 9.10 23.14 -16.13
CA THR A 88 10.40 23.67 -15.70
C THR A 88 11.33 23.81 -16.90
N GLU A 89 11.52 22.74 -17.68
CA GLU A 89 12.30 22.77 -18.94
C GLU A 89 11.80 23.86 -19.89
N SER A 90 10.50 23.87 -20.13
CA SER A 90 9.85 24.81 -21.05
C SER A 90 10.12 26.25 -20.63
N TYR A 91 10.01 26.56 -19.34
CA TYR A 91 10.32 27.89 -18.81
C TYR A 91 11.80 28.23 -18.92
N LEU A 92 12.68 27.32 -18.52
CA LEU A 92 14.13 27.56 -18.54
C LEU A 92 14.66 27.72 -19.98
N SER A 93 14.00 27.10 -20.96
CA SER A 93 14.31 27.23 -22.39
C SER A 93 13.72 28.50 -23.01
N THR A 94 12.43 28.77 -22.78
CA THR A 94 11.67 29.79 -23.52
C THR A 94 11.43 31.10 -22.76
N ARG A 95 11.52 31.06 -21.43
CA ARG A 95 11.09 32.13 -20.50
C ARG A 95 9.62 32.55 -20.66
N SER A 96 8.78 31.66 -21.20
CA SER A 96 7.36 31.96 -21.42
C SER A 96 6.60 32.10 -20.09
N SER A 97 5.84 33.19 -19.94
CA SER A 97 4.99 33.38 -18.76
C SER A 97 3.97 32.24 -18.60
N THR A 98 3.49 31.67 -19.70
CA THR A 98 2.58 30.52 -19.68
C THR A 98 3.25 29.27 -19.11
N SER A 99 4.51 28.99 -19.47
CA SER A 99 5.25 27.86 -18.88
C SER A 99 5.52 28.06 -17.39
N LEU A 100 5.74 29.30 -16.94
CA LEU A 100 5.92 29.62 -15.53
C LEU A 100 4.63 29.41 -14.73
N GLU A 101 3.50 29.88 -15.25
CA GLU A 101 2.18 29.67 -14.64
C GLU A 101 1.85 28.17 -14.53
N ASN A 102 2.07 27.43 -15.62
CA ASN A 102 1.84 25.99 -15.63
C ASN A 102 2.75 25.25 -14.64
N TYR A 103 4.03 25.65 -14.52
CA TYR A 103 4.92 25.11 -13.50
C TYR A 103 4.34 25.28 -12.09
N TYR A 104 3.95 26.50 -11.69
CA TYR A 104 3.40 26.73 -10.35
C TYR A 104 2.10 25.97 -10.11
N LYS A 105 1.23 25.89 -11.13
CA LYS A 105 0.00 25.10 -11.07
C LYS A 105 0.27 23.61 -10.84
N GLN A 106 1.18 23.01 -11.61
CA GLN A 106 1.51 21.60 -11.46
C GLN A 106 2.26 21.32 -10.15
N ARG A 107 3.10 22.26 -9.69
CA ARG A 107 3.76 22.17 -8.38
C ARG A 107 2.74 22.13 -7.24
N GLU A 108 1.72 22.99 -7.28
CA GLU A 108 0.64 22.94 -6.29
C GLU A 108 -0.14 21.62 -6.33
N GLU A 109 -0.42 21.11 -7.52
CA GLU A 109 -1.06 19.80 -7.70
C GLU A 109 -0.22 18.69 -7.06
N LEU A 110 1.09 18.70 -7.30
CA LEU A 110 2.02 17.73 -6.73
C LEU A 110 2.08 17.80 -5.19
N VAL A 111 2.15 19.00 -4.62
CA VAL A 111 2.15 19.19 -3.16
C VAL A 111 0.87 18.63 -2.55
N ARG A 112 -0.30 18.88 -3.17
CA ARG A 112 -1.57 18.29 -2.70
C ARG A 112 -1.57 16.77 -2.78
N SER A 113 -1.01 16.18 -3.85
CA SER A 113 -0.88 14.73 -3.97
C SER A 113 0.02 14.14 -2.89
N MET A 114 1.12 14.82 -2.53
CA MET A 114 1.99 14.40 -1.43
C MET A 114 1.31 14.45 -0.05
N GLU A 115 0.46 15.45 0.21
CA GLU A 115 -0.31 15.54 1.47
C GLU A 115 -1.33 14.39 1.63
N LEU A 116 -1.79 13.80 0.52
CA LEU A 116 -2.66 12.63 0.53
C LEU A 116 -1.89 11.34 0.85
N LEU A 117 -0.62 11.25 0.41
CA LEU A 117 0.27 10.13 0.68
C LEU A 117 0.69 10.05 2.16
N ASP A 118 0.97 11.19 2.79
CA ASP A 118 1.49 11.25 4.18
C ASP A 118 0.47 10.82 5.27
N LYS A 119 -0.79 10.55 4.91
CA LYS A 119 -1.85 10.15 5.85
C LYS A 119 -1.87 8.65 6.19
N ARG A 120 -1.01 7.82 5.59
CA ARG A 120 -0.94 6.38 5.88
C ARG A 120 0.08 6.10 7.00
N ILE A 121 -0.39 6.00 8.25
CA ILE A 121 0.42 5.49 9.36
C ILE A 121 0.36 3.96 9.36
N VAL A 122 1.33 3.30 8.72
CA VAL A 122 1.57 1.86 8.91
C VAL A 122 3.08 1.59 8.92
N ASP A 123 3.54 0.79 9.88
CA ASP A 123 4.97 0.53 10.14
C ASP A 123 5.50 -0.57 9.21
N SER A 124 5.58 -0.28 7.90
CA SER A 124 6.05 -1.22 6.87
C SER A 124 7.18 -0.65 6.01
N GLU A 125 7.98 -1.53 5.40
CA GLU A 125 9.07 -1.18 4.48
C GLU A 125 8.60 -0.29 3.31
N THR A 126 7.36 -0.49 2.84
CA THR A 126 6.71 0.34 1.82
C THR A 126 6.54 1.80 2.27
N VAL A 127 6.22 2.04 3.53
CA VAL A 127 6.08 3.40 4.07
C VAL A 127 7.43 4.11 4.21
N MET A 128 8.51 3.38 4.46
CA MET A 128 9.85 3.96 4.43
C MET A 128 10.25 4.39 3.01
N LEU A 129 9.94 3.58 2.00
CA LEU A 129 10.15 3.92 0.59
C LEU A 129 9.37 5.17 0.19
N GLU A 130 8.07 5.22 0.51
CA GLU A 130 7.19 6.36 0.22
C GLU A 130 7.73 7.64 0.86
N ARG A 131 8.20 7.59 2.11
CA ARG A 131 8.81 8.74 2.80
C ARG A 131 10.12 9.20 2.13
N ASN A 132 10.96 8.26 1.72
CA ASN A 132 12.19 8.59 1.00
C ASN A 132 11.87 9.29 -0.33
N ILE A 133 10.90 8.77 -1.09
CA ILE A 133 10.40 9.37 -2.33
C ILE A 133 9.84 10.77 -2.06
N SER A 134 8.98 10.95 -1.04
CA SER A 134 8.46 12.27 -0.66
C SER A 134 9.57 13.26 -0.31
N SER A 135 10.59 12.83 0.45
CA SER A 135 11.73 13.69 0.79
C SER A 135 12.51 14.12 -0.46
N MET A 136 12.74 13.20 -1.40
CA MET A 136 13.41 13.51 -2.66
C MET A 136 12.60 14.50 -3.51
N ILE A 137 11.28 14.33 -3.58
CA ILE A 137 10.40 15.24 -4.31
C ILE A 137 10.44 16.66 -3.71
N VAL A 138 10.45 16.78 -2.38
CA VAL A 138 10.58 18.10 -1.72
C VAL A 138 11.90 18.78 -2.09
N SER A 139 13.02 18.05 -2.03
CA SER A 139 14.33 18.59 -2.44
C SER A 139 14.35 18.99 -3.91
N TRP A 140 13.80 18.16 -4.80
CA TRP A 140 13.70 18.48 -6.21
C TRP A 140 12.82 19.71 -6.50
N LEU A 141 11.69 19.87 -5.80
CA LEU A 141 10.84 21.05 -5.90
C LEU A 141 11.54 22.34 -5.45
N ASP A 142 12.46 22.25 -4.48
CA ASP A 142 13.27 23.38 -4.04
C ASP A 142 14.32 23.75 -5.11
N GLU A 143 15.04 22.75 -5.64
CA GLU A 143 16.03 22.96 -6.71
C GLU A 143 15.43 23.53 -7.99
N THR A 144 14.25 23.05 -8.40
CA THR A 144 13.54 23.60 -9.57
C THR A 144 13.09 25.06 -9.34
N GLU A 145 12.62 25.42 -8.14
CA GLU A 145 12.27 26.80 -7.78
C GLU A 145 13.50 27.71 -7.76
N MET A 146 14.62 27.23 -7.21
CA MET A 146 15.89 27.96 -7.20
C MET A 146 16.41 28.19 -8.62
N ALA A 147 16.35 27.18 -9.50
CA ALA A 147 16.72 27.32 -10.90
C ALA A 147 15.85 28.34 -11.65
N ILE A 148 14.53 28.32 -11.43
CA ILE A 148 13.58 29.29 -12.00
C ILE A 148 13.86 30.70 -11.49
N SER A 149 14.10 30.86 -10.19
CA SER A 149 14.41 32.13 -9.55
C SER A 149 15.73 32.73 -10.06
N ALA A 150 16.78 31.91 -10.16
CA ALA A 150 18.06 32.30 -10.75
C ALA A 150 17.91 32.71 -12.22
N LYS A 151 17.14 31.93 -13.01
CA LYS A 151 16.82 32.28 -14.39
C LYS A 151 16.10 33.63 -14.49
N ARG A 152 15.16 33.93 -13.59
CA ARG A 152 14.48 35.25 -13.53
C ARG A 152 15.45 36.37 -13.16
N GLY A 153 16.32 36.13 -12.19
CA GLY A 153 17.38 37.04 -11.75
C GLY A 153 18.50 37.24 -12.78
N ARG A 154 18.52 36.45 -13.86
CA ARG A 154 19.59 36.40 -14.87
C ARG A 154 20.93 35.92 -14.32
N ASP A 155 20.90 35.17 -13.22
CA ASP A 155 22.04 34.46 -12.67
C ASP A 155 22.19 33.12 -13.41
N ILE A 156 23.12 33.08 -14.37
CA ILE A 156 23.30 31.92 -15.26
C ILE A 156 23.98 30.77 -14.52
N GLU A 157 24.94 31.08 -13.65
CA GLU A 157 25.72 30.08 -12.93
C GLU A 157 24.81 29.31 -11.96
N GLN A 158 24.07 30.03 -11.12
CA GLN A 158 23.14 29.39 -10.18
C GLN A 158 22.01 28.67 -10.90
N TYR A 159 21.51 29.21 -12.02
CA TYR A 159 20.53 28.51 -12.86
C TYR A 159 21.04 27.13 -13.31
N ILE A 160 22.26 27.05 -13.84
CA ILE A 160 22.84 25.79 -14.33
C ILE A 160 23.06 24.82 -13.17
N ASN A 161 23.60 25.30 -12.04
CA ASN A 161 23.87 24.49 -10.86
C ASN A 161 22.59 23.85 -10.32
N HIS A 162 21.58 24.66 -10.00
CA HIS A 162 20.32 24.18 -9.43
C HIS A 162 19.56 23.28 -10.41
N PHE A 163 19.56 23.59 -11.71
CA PHE A 163 18.89 22.74 -12.68
C PHE A 163 19.60 21.38 -12.87
N THR A 164 20.93 21.34 -12.75
CA THR A 164 21.70 20.10 -12.81
C THR A 164 21.44 19.22 -11.58
N GLU A 165 21.34 19.84 -10.40
CA GLU A 165 21.00 19.12 -9.18
C GLU A 165 19.56 18.61 -9.24
N ALA A 166 18.60 19.44 -9.68
CA ALA A 166 17.22 19.03 -9.92
C ALA A 166 17.15 17.80 -10.85
N ARG A 167 17.96 17.77 -11.93
CA ARG A 167 18.02 16.62 -12.84
C ARG A 167 18.52 15.35 -12.18
N THR A 168 19.51 15.49 -11.31
CA THR A 168 20.08 14.37 -10.58
C THR A 168 19.05 13.77 -9.64
N ILE A 169 18.34 14.61 -8.88
CA ILE A 169 17.27 14.16 -7.97
C ILE A 169 16.09 13.56 -8.76
N TYR A 170 15.69 14.18 -9.88
CA TYR A 170 14.65 13.64 -10.76
C TYR A 170 15.01 12.24 -11.30
N GLY A 171 16.27 12.00 -11.63
CA GLY A 171 16.79 10.68 -12.00
C GLY A 171 16.58 9.66 -10.88
N TYR A 172 16.99 9.99 -9.66
CA TYR A 172 16.76 9.11 -8.51
C TYR A 172 15.28 8.82 -8.26
N ILE A 173 14.41 9.84 -8.34
CA ILE A 173 12.98 9.64 -8.16
C ILE A 173 12.41 8.65 -9.19
N ASN A 174 12.82 8.75 -10.46
CA ASN A 174 12.38 7.82 -11.50
C ASN A 174 12.90 6.39 -11.27
N ASP A 175 14.13 6.22 -10.79
CA ASP A 175 14.69 4.90 -10.46
C ASP A 175 13.93 4.20 -9.32
N TYR A 176 13.28 4.97 -8.43
CA TYR A 176 12.45 4.43 -7.35
C TYR A 176 11.00 4.16 -7.76
N ILE A 177 10.47 4.87 -8.76
CA ILE A 177 9.08 4.72 -9.23
C ILE A 177 8.97 3.68 -10.37
N GLY A 178 10.03 3.49 -11.16
CA GLY A 178 10.10 2.56 -12.30
C GLY A 178 10.48 1.13 -11.93
#